data_AF-A0A1Y2L174-F1
#
_entry.id   AF-A0A1Y2L174-F1
#
_cell.length_a   1.000
_cell.length_b   1.000
_cell.length_c   1.000
_cell.angle_alpha   90.00
_cell.angle_beta   90.00
_cell.angle_gamma   90.00
#
_symmetry.space_group_name_H-M   'P 1'
#
loop_
_entity.id
_entity.type
_entity.pdbx_description
1 polymer ?
#
loop_
_entity_poly.entity_id
_entity_poly.type
_entity_poly.pdbx_seq_one_letter_code
_entity_poly.pdbx_strand_id
1 'polypeptide(L)'
;MAKSAPIAHETVQAVFTAALRRVVGTYQSENKHITLREMAQETGIKQRTLEAYRDGECLPNGVNMLRIMAALPVSFANEVLSLAGFGGVQKLSPSETNLHLIASQAADYLQKHMEHMRDGKLDPHEIAKERDALSGLYNRLGAFLAAAAAPVDLNAARKKRGVAI
;
A
#
# COMPACT_ATOMS: atom_id res chain seq x y z
N MET A 1 -1.48 21.24 -11.63
CA MET A 1 -1.80 20.27 -10.56
C MET A 1 -3.15 20.67 -9.98
N ALA A 2 -4.17 19.82 -10.07
CA ALA A 2 -5.46 20.10 -9.43
C ALA A 2 -5.26 20.18 -7.92
N LYS A 3 -5.65 21.28 -7.28
CA LYS A 3 -5.68 21.36 -5.81
C LYS A 3 -6.72 20.36 -5.34
N SER A 4 -6.29 19.33 -4.61
CA SER A 4 -7.18 18.43 -3.88
C SER A 4 -8.07 19.26 -2.95
N ALA A 5 -9.38 19.03 -2.97
CA ALA A 5 -10.31 19.70 -2.08
C ALA A 5 -9.89 19.43 -0.62
N PRO A 6 -10.00 20.44 0.28
CA PRO A 6 -9.68 20.23 1.68
C PRO A 6 -10.65 19.22 2.30
N ILE A 7 -10.10 18.21 2.96
CA ILE A 7 -10.88 17.20 3.68
C ILE A 7 -11.09 17.72 5.11
N ALA A 8 -12.34 17.75 5.57
CA ALA A 8 -12.65 18.17 6.94
C ALA A 8 -12.09 17.16 7.96
N HIS A 9 -11.51 17.68 9.05
CA HIS A 9 -10.91 16.87 10.12
C HIS A 9 -11.91 15.87 10.71
N GLU A 10 -13.15 16.31 10.95
CA GLU A 10 -14.23 15.49 11.51
C GLU A 10 -14.58 14.31 10.61
N THR A 11 -14.53 14.50 9.29
CA THR A 11 -14.77 13.43 8.30
C THR A 11 -13.69 12.36 8.39
N VAL A 12 -12.42 12.77 8.49
CA VAL A 12 -11.29 11.84 8.65
C VAL A 12 -11.43 11.06 9.96
N GLN A 13 -11.77 11.74 11.04
CA GLN A 13 -11.96 11.15 12.36
C GLN A 13 -13.10 10.13 12.36
N ALA A 14 -14.25 10.45 11.79
CA ALA A 14 -15.39 9.55 11.70
C ALA A 14 -15.07 8.28 10.90
N VAL A 15 -14.47 8.43 9.71
CA VAL A 15 -14.12 7.29 8.84
C VAL A 15 -13.05 6.42 9.47
N PHE A 16 -11.99 7.03 10.00
CA PHE A 16 -10.93 6.30 10.69
C PHE A 16 -11.48 5.50 11.87
N THR A 17 -12.31 6.13 12.71
CA THR A 17 -12.88 5.50 13.90
C THR A 17 -13.81 4.33 13.52
N ALA A 18 -14.65 4.52 12.51
CA ALA A 18 -15.54 3.48 12.01
C ALA A 18 -14.76 2.29 11.42
N ALA A 19 -13.75 2.55 10.59
CA ALA A 19 -12.89 1.53 10.02
C ALA A 19 -12.14 0.76 11.12
N LEU A 20 -11.60 1.46 12.12
CA LEU A 20 -10.86 0.87 13.22
C LEU A 20 -11.75 -0.04 14.09
N ARG A 21 -12.98 0.40 14.41
CA ARG A 21 -13.96 -0.41 15.17
C ARG A 21 -14.37 -1.68 14.44
N ARG A 22 -14.36 -1.68 13.11
CA ARG A 22 -14.72 -2.85 12.30
C ARG A 22 -13.65 -3.93 12.34
N VAL A 23 -12.38 -3.54 12.35
CA VAL A 23 -11.25 -4.47 12.23
C VAL A 23 -10.55 -4.77 13.57
N VAL A 24 -10.78 -3.98 14.62
CA VAL A 24 -10.12 -4.14 15.93
C VAL A 24 -11.11 -4.48 17.06
N GLY A 25 -10.82 -5.58 17.76
CA GLY A 25 -11.55 -6.06 18.93
C GLY A 25 -11.07 -5.43 20.24
N THR A 26 -11.90 -5.46 21.28
CA THR A 26 -11.55 -4.90 22.60
C THR A 26 -10.80 -5.93 23.44
N TYR A 27 -11.51 -6.98 23.88
CA TYR A 27 -11.00 -7.97 24.86
C TYR A 27 -10.89 -9.38 24.26
N GLN A 28 -11.78 -9.72 23.33
CA GLN A 28 -11.71 -10.93 22.52
C GLN A 28 -11.68 -10.51 21.04
N SER A 29 -11.14 -11.35 20.16
CA SER A 29 -11.04 -10.97 18.75
C SER A 29 -12.41 -10.80 18.09
N GLU A 30 -13.50 -11.40 18.60
CA GLU A 30 -14.89 -11.18 18.12
C GLU A 30 -15.02 -11.24 16.56
N ASN A 31 -14.33 -12.18 15.90
CA ASN A 31 -14.22 -12.27 14.42
C ASN A 31 -13.57 -11.05 13.73
N LYS A 32 -12.87 -10.22 14.48
CA LYS A 32 -12.07 -9.09 14.00
C LYS A 32 -10.61 -9.51 13.82
N HIS A 33 -9.85 -8.67 13.13
CA HIS A 33 -8.50 -9.00 12.69
C HIS A 33 -7.54 -9.17 13.87
N ILE A 34 -7.53 -8.21 14.80
CA ILE A 34 -6.69 -8.21 16.01
C ILE A 34 -7.42 -7.52 17.16
N THR A 35 -7.00 -7.78 18.39
CA THR A 35 -7.43 -7.04 19.59
C THR A 35 -6.61 -5.77 19.79
N LEU A 36 -7.10 -4.82 20.60
CA LEU A 36 -6.35 -3.63 20.99
C LEU A 36 -5.03 -3.96 21.69
N ARG A 37 -4.98 -5.05 22.45
CA ARG A 37 -3.78 -5.52 23.12
C ARG A 37 -2.72 -6.00 22.11
N GLU A 38 -3.12 -6.81 21.14
CA GLU A 38 -2.23 -7.29 20.07
C GLU A 38 -1.77 -6.12 19.20
N MET A 39 -2.68 -5.21 18.85
CA MET A 39 -2.36 -4.00 18.11
C MET A 39 -1.36 -3.10 18.86
N ALA A 40 -1.47 -2.99 20.19
CA ALA A 40 -0.51 -2.24 21.00
C ALA A 40 0.90 -2.87 20.93
N GLN A 41 0.98 -4.20 20.91
CA GLN A 41 2.25 -4.92 20.77
C GLN A 41 2.85 -4.75 19.38
N GLU A 42 2.04 -4.85 18.31
CA GLU A 42 2.51 -4.71 16.93
C GLU A 42 2.95 -3.29 16.57
N THR A 43 2.19 -2.29 17.02
CA THR A 43 2.43 -0.88 16.65
C THR A 43 3.36 -0.16 17.62
N GLY A 44 3.59 -0.72 18.81
CA GLY A 44 4.28 -0.06 19.92
C GLY A 44 3.52 1.14 20.51
N ILE A 45 2.25 1.32 20.15
CA ILE A 45 1.39 2.39 20.67
C ILE A 45 0.73 1.89 21.97
N LYS A 46 0.69 2.75 23.00
CA LYS A 46 0.05 2.39 24.28
C LYS A 46 -1.42 2.03 24.05
N GLN A 47 -1.90 0.96 24.69
CA GLN A 47 -3.28 0.48 24.54
C GLN A 47 -4.31 1.58 24.82
N ARG A 48 -4.14 2.37 25.88
CA ARG A 48 -5.01 3.51 26.21
C ARG A 48 -5.10 4.56 25.09
N THR A 49 -4.02 4.74 24.34
CA THR A 49 -4.00 5.66 23.19
C THR A 49 -4.78 5.07 22.01
N LEU A 50 -4.68 3.76 21.79
CA LEU A 50 -5.49 3.07 20.78
C LEU A 50 -6.98 3.04 21.14
N GLU A 51 -7.32 2.95 22.42
CA GLU A 51 -8.70 3.11 22.93
C GLU A 51 -9.24 4.50 22.59
N ALA A 52 -8.50 5.56 22.91
CA ALA A 52 -8.89 6.93 22.56
C ALA A 52 -9.10 7.13 21.04
N TYR A 53 -8.26 6.51 20.20
CA TYR A 53 -8.42 6.51 18.75
C TYR A 53 -9.68 5.75 18.30
N ARG A 54 -10.00 4.63 18.94
CA ARG A 54 -11.18 3.82 18.64
C ARG A 54 -12.48 4.47 19.13
N ASP A 55 -12.41 5.21 20.22
CA ASP A 55 -13.56 5.88 20.80
C ASP A 55 -13.83 7.23 20.10
N GLY A 56 -12.88 7.67 19.27
CA GLY A 56 -12.97 8.90 18.49
C GLY A 56 -12.70 10.12 19.35
N GLU A 57 -11.95 10.00 20.43
CA GLU A 57 -11.54 11.12 21.29
C GLU A 57 -10.43 11.95 20.61
N CYS A 58 -9.54 11.29 19.86
CA CYS A 58 -8.49 11.94 19.09
C CYS A 58 -8.09 11.12 17.85
N LEU A 59 -7.38 11.75 16.92
CA LEU A 59 -6.78 11.10 15.74
C LEU A 59 -5.30 10.78 15.98
N PRO A 60 -4.76 9.70 15.37
CA PRO A 60 -3.33 9.47 15.35
C PRO A 60 -2.60 10.56 14.54
N ASN A 61 -1.40 10.90 14.99
CA ASN A 61 -0.47 11.66 14.15
C ASN A 61 -0.05 10.84 12.91
N GLY A 62 0.58 11.48 11.92
CA GLY A 62 0.92 10.81 10.66
C GLY A 62 1.78 9.55 10.82
N VAL A 63 2.72 9.53 11.77
CA VAL A 63 3.57 8.35 12.03
C VAL A 63 2.75 7.19 12.61
N ASN A 64 1.91 7.49 13.61
CA ASN A 64 1.03 6.48 14.21
C ASN A 64 -0.01 5.98 13.21
N MET A 65 -0.54 6.85 12.35
CA MET A 65 -1.45 6.46 11.28
C MET A 65 -0.82 5.41 10.35
N LEU A 66 0.42 5.64 9.92
CA LEU A 66 1.15 4.69 9.08
C LEU A 66 1.45 3.36 9.80
N ARG A 67 1.82 3.41 11.09
CA ARG A 67 2.01 2.20 11.90
C ARG A 67 0.73 1.37 12.01
N ILE A 68 -0.40 2.05 12.21
CA ILE A 68 -1.72 1.42 12.30
C ILE A 68 -2.09 0.78 10.95
N MET A 69 -1.91 1.49 9.84
CA MET A 69 -2.16 0.96 8.49
C MET A 69 -1.26 -0.25 8.15
N ALA A 70 -0.02 -0.26 8.65
CA ALA A 70 0.90 -1.38 8.46
C ALA A 70 0.50 -2.64 9.25
N ALA A 71 -0.05 -2.47 10.46
CA ALA A 71 -0.53 -3.56 11.30
C ALA A 71 -1.86 -4.15 10.81
N LEU A 72 -2.77 -3.30 10.34
CA LEU A 72 -4.14 -3.69 9.98
C LEU A 72 -4.27 -4.26 8.56
N PRO A 73 -5.41 -4.92 8.24
CA PRO A 73 -5.65 -5.44 6.90
C PRO A 73 -5.78 -4.30 5.89
N VAL A 74 -5.45 -4.62 4.64
CA VAL A 74 -5.42 -3.68 3.51
C VAL A 74 -6.77 -2.94 3.30
N SER A 75 -7.88 -3.59 3.63
CA SER A 75 -9.22 -2.99 3.58
C SER A 75 -9.33 -1.73 4.44
N PHE A 76 -8.69 -1.72 5.61
CA PHE A 76 -8.66 -0.54 6.50
C PHE A 76 -7.94 0.64 5.86
N ALA A 77 -6.75 0.40 5.30
CA ALA A 77 -5.96 1.46 4.66
C ALA A 77 -6.69 2.05 3.44
N ASN A 78 -7.34 1.20 2.64
CA ASN A 78 -8.15 1.63 1.50
C ASN A 78 -9.32 2.51 1.92
N GLU A 79 -10.04 2.16 3.00
CA GLU A 79 -11.17 2.94 3.47
C GLU A 79 -10.75 4.33 3.95
N VAL A 80 -9.66 4.43 4.71
CA VAL A 80 -9.14 5.72 5.20
C VAL A 80 -8.59 6.58 4.05
N LEU A 81 -7.83 5.99 3.13
CA LEU A 81 -7.19 6.71 2.03
C LEU A 81 -8.14 7.08 0.88
N SER A 82 -9.30 6.41 0.79
CA SER A 82 -10.36 6.75 -0.17
C SER A 82 -10.84 8.20 -0.07
N LEU A 83 -10.80 8.78 1.14
CA LEU A 83 -11.14 10.19 1.37
C LEU A 83 -10.24 11.16 0.60
N ALA A 84 -9.00 10.77 0.36
CA ALA A 84 -8.02 11.53 -0.41
C ALA A 84 -8.00 11.14 -1.90
N GLY A 85 -8.96 10.31 -2.35
CA GLY A 85 -9.03 9.82 -3.72
C GLY A 85 -8.05 8.68 -4.04
N PHE A 86 -7.41 8.09 -3.02
CA PHE A 86 -6.53 6.94 -3.19
C PHE A 86 -7.31 5.64 -2.93
N GLY A 87 -7.24 4.69 -3.86
CA GLY A 87 -7.85 3.36 -3.73
C GLY A 87 -6.94 2.27 -4.30
N GLY A 88 -7.21 1.01 -3.98
CA GLY A 88 -6.42 -0.13 -4.47
C GLY A 88 -5.07 -0.32 -3.76
N VAL A 89 -4.92 0.23 -2.56
CA VAL A 89 -3.76 -0.03 -1.68
C VAL A 89 -3.65 -1.53 -1.44
N GLN A 90 -2.44 -2.08 -1.47
CA GLN A 90 -2.12 -3.47 -1.16
C GLN A 90 -0.84 -3.54 -0.34
N LYS A 91 -0.71 -4.53 0.56
CA LYS A 91 0.56 -4.80 1.26
C LYS A 91 1.49 -5.46 0.26
N LEU A 92 2.65 -4.86 0.03
CA LEU A 92 3.66 -5.37 -0.90
C LEU A 92 4.80 -6.02 -0.11
N SER A 93 5.17 -7.27 -0.42
CA SER A 93 6.49 -7.77 -0.04
C SER A 93 7.57 -7.16 -0.95
N PRO A 94 8.83 -7.03 -0.51
CA PRO A 94 9.90 -6.42 -1.31
C PRO A 94 10.09 -7.04 -2.72
N SER A 95 9.81 -8.34 -2.87
CA SER A 95 9.80 -9.04 -4.16
C SER A 95 8.56 -8.75 -5.00
N GLU A 96 7.39 -8.62 -4.35
CA GLU A 96 6.10 -8.32 -5.00
C GLU A 96 5.99 -6.84 -5.40
N THR A 97 6.64 -5.93 -4.67
CA THR A 97 6.73 -4.50 -5.00
C THR A 97 7.23 -4.29 -6.43
N ASN A 98 8.16 -5.11 -6.91
CA ASN A 98 8.70 -4.98 -8.26
C ASN A 98 7.71 -5.48 -9.32
N LEU A 99 7.08 -6.65 -9.11
CA LEU A 99 6.18 -7.23 -10.12
C LEU A 99 4.86 -6.47 -10.23
N HIS A 100 4.27 -6.03 -9.11
CA HIS A 100 3.04 -5.24 -9.13
C HIS A 100 3.27 -3.82 -9.67
N LEU A 101 4.41 -3.20 -9.38
CA LEU A 101 4.75 -1.91 -9.98
C LEU A 101 4.88 -2.05 -11.50
N ILE A 102 5.52 -3.11 -11.98
CA ILE A 102 5.59 -3.43 -13.41
C ILE A 102 4.19 -3.65 -14.00
N ALA A 103 3.33 -4.42 -13.33
CA ALA A 103 1.97 -4.70 -13.79
C ALA A 103 1.09 -3.44 -13.82
N SER A 104 1.15 -2.60 -12.78
CA SER A 104 0.45 -1.31 -12.72
C SER A 104 0.90 -0.37 -13.83
N GLN A 105 2.21 -0.32 -14.11
CA GLN A 105 2.75 0.52 -15.16
C GLN A 105 2.41 0.01 -16.56
N ALA A 106 2.32 -1.31 -16.73
CA ALA A 106 1.81 -1.92 -17.95
C ALA A 106 0.33 -1.56 -18.17
N ALA A 107 -0.49 -1.59 -17.11
CA ALA A 107 -1.89 -1.19 -17.17
C ALA A 107 -2.04 0.30 -17.51
N ASP A 108 -1.26 1.17 -16.86
CA ASP A 108 -1.24 2.61 -17.16
C ASP A 108 -0.81 2.90 -18.60
N TYR A 109 0.18 2.16 -19.11
CA TYR A 109 0.60 2.26 -20.51
C TYR A 109 -0.53 1.86 -21.46
N LEU A 110 -1.16 0.70 -21.23
CA LEU A 110 -2.26 0.21 -22.05
C LEU A 110 -3.44 1.19 -22.08
N GLN A 111 -3.79 1.78 -20.93
CA GLN A 111 -4.83 2.79 -20.86
C GLN A 111 -4.47 4.02 -21.72
N LYS A 112 -3.26 4.57 -21.55
CA LYS A 112 -2.81 5.74 -22.33
C LYS A 112 -2.73 5.44 -23.83
N HIS A 113 -2.27 4.24 -24.19
CA HIS A 113 -2.24 3.80 -25.57
C HIS A 113 -3.65 3.73 -26.17
N MET A 114 -4.63 3.20 -25.43
CA MET A 114 -6.03 3.21 -25.85
C MET A 114 -6.60 4.63 -25.99
N GLU A 115 -6.17 5.56 -25.12
CA GLU A 115 -6.56 6.97 -25.19
C GLU A 115 -5.98 7.67 -26.43
N HIS A 116 -4.70 7.48 -26.74
CA HIS A 116 -4.08 8.02 -27.96
C HIS A 116 -4.67 7.35 -29.21
N MET A 117 -4.93 6.05 -29.19
CA MET A 117 -5.55 5.32 -30.30
C MET A 117 -7.04 5.64 -30.51
N ARG A 118 -7.66 6.48 -29.68
CA ARG A 118 -9.10 6.73 -29.73
C ARG A 118 -9.56 7.41 -31.03
N ASP A 119 -8.71 8.21 -31.64
CA ASP A 119 -8.97 8.85 -32.95
C ASP A 119 -8.47 8.01 -34.14
N GLY A 120 -7.92 6.82 -33.87
CA GLY A 120 -7.42 5.87 -34.85
C GLY A 120 -6.04 6.18 -35.42
N LYS A 121 -5.32 7.21 -34.92
CA LYS A 121 -3.99 7.58 -35.41
C LYS A 121 -3.09 8.07 -34.28
N LEU A 122 -1.94 7.45 -34.11
CA LEU A 122 -0.89 7.99 -33.25
C LEU A 122 -0.13 9.11 -33.96
N ASP A 123 -0.07 10.27 -33.33
CA ASP A 123 0.77 11.37 -33.81
C ASP A 123 2.26 11.15 -33.47
N PRO A 124 3.20 11.83 -34.17
CA PRO A 124 4.64 11.67 -33.90
C PRO A 124 5.07 12.01 -32.46
N HIS A 125 4.35 12.90 -31.77
CA HIS A 125 4.61 13.24 -30.38
C HIS A 125 4.11 12.15 -29.42
N GLU A 126 2.97 11.54 -29.70
CA GLU A 126 2.42 10.40 -28.96
C GLU A 126 3.30 9.17 -29.12
N ILE A 127 3.79 8.89 -30.34
CA ILE A 127 4.75 7.80 -30.60
C ILE A 127 6.02 7.97 -29.76
N ALA A 128 6.55 9.20 -29.66
CA ALA A 128 7.72 9.48 -28.84
C ALA A 128 7.45 9.20 -27.34
N LYS A 129 6.30 9.67 -26.82
CA LYS A 129 5.90 9.44 -25.42
C LYS A 129 5.67 7.96 -25.10
N GLU A 130 5.05 7.22 -26.02
CA GLU A 130 4.82 5.79 -25.86
C GLU A 130 6.13 5.01 -25.90
N ARG A 131 7.05 5.38 -26.78
CA ARG A 131 8.38 4.75 -26.85
C ARG A 131 9.17 4.96 -25.57
N ASP A 132 9.11 6.14 -24.97
CA ASP A 132 9.75 6.41 -23.68
C ASP A 132 9.12 5.60 -22.55
N ALA A 133 7.78 5.50 -22.52
CA ALA A 133 7.05 4.70 -21.55
C ALA A 133 7.38 3.21 -21.65
N LEU A 134 7.42 2.67 -22.88
CA LEU A 134 7.80 1.28 -23.16
C LEU A 134 9.26 1.00 -22.79
N SER A 135 10.17 1.92 -23.07
CA SER A 135 11.59 1.79 -22.70
C SER A 135 11.76 1.76 -21.17
N GLY A 136 11.00 2.59 -20.46
CA GLY A 136 10.94 2.56 -19.00
C GLY A 136 10.41 1.24 -18.45
N LEU A 137 9.35 0.69 -19.06
CA LEU A 137 8.77 -0.60 -18.68
C LEU A 137 9.76 -1.75 -18.93
N TYR A 138 10.40 -1.77 -20.12
CA TYR A 138 11.41 -2.75 -20.49
C TYR A 138 12.58 -2.79 -19.51
N ASN A 139 13.13 -1.63 -19.16
CA ASN A 139 14.27 -1.54 -18.23
C ASN A 139 13.92 -2.07 -16.84
N ARG A 140 12.70 -1.81 -16.35
CA ARG A 140 12.24 -2.31 -15.05
C ARG A 140 12.00 -3.81 -15.07
N LEU A 141 11.43 -4.32 -16.16
CA LEU A 141 11.21 -5.75 -16.35
C LEU A 141 12.54 -6.51 -16.46
N GLY A 142 13.52 -5.94 -17.17
CA GLY A 142 14.89 -6.43 -17.23
C GLY A 142 15.59 -6.42 -15.86
N ALA A 143 15.46 -5.34 -15.10
CA ALA A 143 16.03 -5.24 -13.74
C ALA A 143 15.40 -6.27 -12.79
N PHE A 144 14.09 -6.50 -12.89
CA PHE A 144 13.39 -7.52 -12.12
C PHE A 144 13.87 -8.93 -12.46
N LEU A 145 13.97 -9.27 -13.75
CA LEU A 145 14.46 -10.57 -14.20
C LEU A 145 15.93 -10.80 -13.79
N ALA A 146 16.78 -9.77 -13.88
CA ALA A 146 18.17 -9.84 -13.43
C ALA A 146 18.28 -10.07 -11.92
N ALA A 147 17.45 -9.40 -11.12
CA ALA A 147 17.37 -9.60 -9.68
C ALA A 147 16.86 -11.00 -9.31
N ALA A 148 15.93 -11.56 -10.10
CA ALA A 148 15.42 -12.91 -9.93
C ALA A 148 16.43 -14.01 -10.34
N ALA A 149 17.31 -13.71 -11.30
CA ALA A 149 18.36 -14.63 -11.77
C ALA A 149 19.62 -14.63 -10.90
N ALA A 150 19.77 -13.69 -9.96
CA ALA A 150 20.90 -13.67 -9.04
C ALA A 150 20.90 -14.95 -8.17
N PRO A 151 22.02 -15.69 -8.09
CA PRO A 151 22.08 -16.90 -7.29
C PRO A 151 21.76 -16.56 -5.83
N VAL A 152 20.76 -17.24 -5.28
CA VAL A 152 20.48 -17.18 -3.85
C VAL A 152 21.72 -17.72 -3.15
N ASP A 153 22.45 -16.86 -2.42
CA ASP A 153 23.53 -17.31 -1.56
C ASP A 153 22.93 -18.17 -0.43
N LEU A 154 22.83 -19.47 -0.71
CA LEU A 154 22.27 -20.47 0.19
C LEU A 154 23.06 -20.54 1.51
N ASN A 155 24.34 -20.12 1.53
CA ASN A 155 25.15 -20.10 2.74
C ASN A 155 24.75 -18.95 3.69
N ALA A 156 24.40 -17.78 3.14
CA ALA A 156 23.85 -16.67 3.93
C ALA A 156 22.45 -17.00 4.49
N ALA A 157 21.63 -17.73 3.73
CA ALA A 157 20.31 -18.19 4.16
C ALA A 157 20.39 -19.29 5.24
N ARG A 158 21.39 -20.17 5.20
CA ARG A 158 21.63 -21.21 6.22
C ARG A 158 22.11 -20.62 7.55
N LYS A 159 22.98 -19.61 7.51
CA LYS A 159 23.48 -18.94 8.73
C LYS A 159 22.40 -18.16 9.48
N LYS A 160 21.41 -17.60 8.77
CA LYS A 160 20.22 -16.96 9.37
C LYS A 160 19.21 -17.94 9.97
N ARG A 161 19.24 -19.23 9.58
CA ARG A 161 18.30 -20.25 10.06
C ARG A 161 18.75 -21.01 11.30
N GLY A 162 19.90 -20.67 11.90
CA GLY A 162 20.27 -21.16 13.23
C GLY A 162 20.27 -22.68 13.41
N VAL A 163 20.58 -23.44 12.36
CA VAL A 163 20.78 -24.89 12.50
C VAL A 163 22.26 -25.12 12.77
N ALA A 164 22.60 -25.16 14.06
CA ALA A 164 23.85 -25.73 14.53
C ALA A 164 23.86 -27.24 14.19
N ILE A 165 24.98 -27.71 13.63
CA ILE A 165 25.34 -29.14 13.65
C ILE A 165 26.15 -29.35 14.92
#